data_AF-A0A914Z7P7-F1
#
_entry.id   AF-A0A914Z7P7-F1
#
_cell.length_a   1.000
_cell.length_b   1.000
_cell.length_c   1.000
_cell.angle_alpha   90.00
_cell.angle_beta   90.00
_cell.angle_gamma   90.00
#
_symmetry.space_group_name_H-M   'P 1'
#
loop_
_entity.id
_entity.type
_entity.pdbx_description
1 polymer ?
#
loop_
_entity_poly.entity_id
_entity_poly.type
_entity_poly.pdbx_seq_one_letter_code
_entity_poly.pdbx_strand_id
1 'polypeptide(L)'
;MFGKKDITPPLITKNLPQNLPGPSLRIKPELELMNRLLKSDQEVRIKKLDKFRVQHEAKLLSIANGTAKFRQANDEYYADGLRMMSMTDMASITSEELYAMIQWANLLPNFQHLPVSVQTKLLRKFAIFHIVLESCYHTAKSDLNDVWLFPNESCMPRFVSALPVEKQKMVSEGRRWRQEKLYNIMTARCIDEVAMPMRQMKLTNEEFAVLKLIMLFRNEGEDSCENLLSEEKAQSVGSYVTQLITKSRNQAINALFAFYKSIEMENYAGE
;
A
#
# COMPACT_ATOMS: atom_id res chain seq x y z
N MET A 1 -1.71 -32.40 -26.92
CA MET A 1 -0.96 -33.09 -25.84
C MET A 1 0.29 -32.29 -25.54
N PHE A 2 0.28 -31.47 -24.47
CA PHE A 2 1.51 -30.92 -23.90
C PHE A 2 1.35 -30.90 -22.38
N GLY A 3 2.39 -31.39 -21.70
CA GLY A 3 2.36 -31.91 -20.34
C GLY A 3 2.20 -30.87 -19.24
N LYS A 4 1.55 -31.30 -18.16
CA LYS A 4 1.58 -30.66 -16.85
C LYS A 4 3.04 -30.57 -16.37
N LYS A 5 3.53 -29.37 -16.10
CA LYS A 5 4.72 -29.17 -15.26
C LYS A 5 4.24 -28.85 -13.85
N ASP A 6 4.44 -29.81 -12.96
CA ASP A 6 4.35 -29.61 -11.52
C ASP A 6 5.35 -28.53 -11.10
N ILE A 7 4.83 -27.48 -10.45
CA ILE A 7 5.65 -26.45 -9.80
C ILE A 7 5.68 -26.81 -8.33
N THR A 8 6.56 -27.73 -7.96
CA THR A 8 7.08 -27.84 -6.60
C THR A 8 8.22 -26.83 -6.43
N PRO A 9 8.23 -26.01 -5.36
CA PRO A 9 9.35 -25.11 -5.11
C PRO A 9 10.59 -25.92 -4.70
N PRO A 10 11.79 -25.57 -5.18
CA PRO A 10 13.01 -26.27 -4.82
C PRO A 10 13.39 -25.97 -3.36
N LEU A 11 13.59 -27.04 -2.58
CA LEU A 11 14.29 -27.00 -1.30
C LEU A 11 15.74 -26.56 -1.54
N ILE A 12 16.05 -25.31 -1.26
CA ILE A 12 17.44 -24.83 -1.20
C ILE A 12 17.98 -25.13 0.19
N THR A 13 18.55 -26.33 0.35
CA THR A 13 19.55 -26.62 1.39
C THR A 13 20.92 -26.21 0.85
N LYS A 14 21.39 -25.01 1.19
CA LYS A 14 22.79 -24.63 1.07
C LYS A 14 23.28 -23.98 2.36
N ASN A 15 23.97 -24.82 3.14
CA ASN A 15 25.06 -24.53 4.08
C ASN A 15 25.20 -23.08 4.57
N LEU A 16 24.68 -22.84 5.77
CA LEU A 16 25.07 -21.72 6.63
C LEU A 16 26.53 -21.95 7.08
N PRO A 17 27.46 -21.00 6.93
CA PRO A 17 28.72 -21.07 7.65
C PRO A 17 28.43 -20.92 9.15
N GLN A 18 28.67 -21.99 9.92
CA GLN A 18 28.70 -21.96 11.38
C GLN A 18 29.93 -21.17 11.84
N ASN A 19 29.81 -19.85 11.90
CA ASN A 19 30.68 -19.02 12.72
C ASN A 19 29.81 -18.39 13.81
N LEU A 20 29.98 -18.89 15.03
CA LEU A 20 29.40 -18.35 16.26
C LEU A 20 29.77 -16.86 16.40
N PRO A 21 28.82 -15.93 16.55
CA PRO A 21 29.14 -14.59 17.00
C PRO A 21 29.31 -14.60 18.52
N GLY A 22 30.48 -14.11 18.98
CA GLY A 22 30.71 -13.65 20.34
C GLY A 22 29.84 -12.44 20.71
N PRO A 23 30.04 -11.86 21.91
CA PRO A 23 28.99 -11.33 22.77
C PRO A 23 28.25 -10.11 22.17
N SER A 24 26.93 -10.25 22.01
CA SER A 24 25.94 -9.19 21.84
C SER A 24 26.37 -7.96 21.00
N LEU A 25 26.27 -8.05 19.67
CA LEU A 25 26.03 -6.84 18.89
C LEU A 25 24.72 -6.23 19.38
N ARG A 26 24.79 -5.17 20.20
CA ARG A 26 23.62 -4.36 20.53
C ARG A 26 23.09 -3.79 19.22
N ILE A 27 21.97 -4.33 18.75
CA ILE A 27 21.23 -3.76 17.64
C ILE A 27 20.91 -2.32 18.03
N LYS A 28 21.28 -1.35 17.19
CA LYS A 28 21.00 0.07 17.45
C LYS A 28 19.47 0.25 17.58
N PRO A 29 18.98 1.03 18.54
CA PRO A 29 17.54 1.18 18.79
C PRO A 29 16.78 1.70 17.56
N GLU A 30 17.43 2.47 16.70
CA GLU A 30 16.87 2.97 15.43
C GLU A 30 16.62 1.83 14.43
N LEU A 31 17.50 0.83 14.37
CA LEU A 31 17.35 -0.31 13.47
C LEU A 31 16.26 -1.26 13.98
N GLU A 32 16.15 -1.42 15.30
CA GLU A 32 15.05 -2.18 15.91
C GLU A 32 13.69 -1.52 15.62
N LEU A 33 13.63 -0.18 15.70
CA LEU A 33 12.45 0.58 15.32
C LEU A 33 12.08 0.36 13.85
N MET A 34 13.05 0.42 12.93
CA MET A 34 12.78 0.13 11.51
C MET A 34 12.19 -1.26 11.31
N ASN A 35 12.82 -2.29 11.88
CA ASN A 35 12.36 -3.68 11.76
C ASN A 35 10.93 -3.84 12.29
N ARG A 36 10.60 -3.16 13.39
CA ARG A 36 9.26 -3.17 13.97
C ARG A 36 8.23 -2.51 13.04
N LEU A 37 8.55 -1.33 12.50
CA LEU A 37 7.68 -0.62 11.57
C LEU A 37 7.42 -1.46 10.31
N LEU A 38 8.48 -2.04 9.73
CA LEU A 38 8.40 -2.89 8.56
C LEU A 38 7.58 -4.15 8.83
N LYS A 39 7.83 -4.82 9.96
CA LYS A 39 7.09 -6.03 10.36
C LYS A 39 5.60 -5.74 10.51
N SER A 40 5.23 -4.69 11.25
CA SER A 40 3.83 -4.31 11.43
C SER A 40 3.16 -3.96 10.09
N ASP A 41 3.86 -3.26 9.21
CA ASP A 41 3.39 -2.92 7.88
C ASP A 41 3.14 -4.16 7.00
N GLN A 42 4.11 -5.09 6.98
CA GLN A 42 4.01 -6.33 6.23
C GLN A 42 2.91 -7.24 6.76
N GLU A 43 2.76 -7.38 8.08
CA GLU A 43 1.71 -8.20 8.69
C GLU A 43 0.31 -7.73 8.28
N VAL A 44 0.06 -6.42 8.30
CA VAL A 44 -1.22 -5.84 7.86
C VAL A 44 -1.42 -6.08 6.36
N ARG A 45 -0.37 -5.88 5.54
CA ARG A 45 -0.47 -6.08 4.09
C ARG A 45 -0.72 -7.54 3.72
N ILE A 46 -0.01 -8.49 4.34
CA ILE A 46 -0.18 -9.93 4.08
C ILE A 46 -1.61 -10.34 4.42
N LYS A 47 -2.13 -9.96 5.60
CA LYS A 47 -3.52 -10.26 5.99
C LYS A 47 -4.54 -9.71 4.98
N LYS A 48 -4.33 -8.48 4.50
CA LYS A 48 -5.17 -7.85 3.46
C LYS A 48 -5.12 -8.63 2.15
N LEU A 49 -3.92 -8.98 1.66
CA LEU A 49 -3.74 -9.71 0.41
C LEU A 49 -4.33 -11.13 0.49
N ASP A 50 -4.15 -11.82 1.60
CA ASP A 50 -4.75 -13.14 1.83
C ASP A 50 -6.27 -13.08 1.78
N LYS A 51 -6.87 -12.02 2.33
CA LYS A 51 -8.32 -11.82 2.26
C LYS A 51 -8.80 -11.68 0.82
N PHE A 52 -8.12 -10.87 -0.01
CA PHE A 52 -8.46 -10.76 -1.44
C PHE A 52 -8.28 -12.09 -2.18
N ARG A 53 -7.20 -12.82 -1.89
CA ARG A 53 -6.95 -14.15 -2.47
C ARG A 53 -8.06 -15.14 -2.14
N VAL A 54 -8.47 -15.23 -0.86
CA VAL A 54 -9.55 -16.13 -0.42
C VAL A 54 -10.89 -15.73 -1.03
N GLN A 55 -11.20 -14.42 -1.11
CA GLN A 55 -12.41 -13.93 -1.77
C GLN A 55 -12.42 -14.28 -3.27
N HIS A 56 -11.27 -14.16 -3.93
CA HIS A 56 -11.10 -14.53 -5.33
C HIS A 56 -11.35 -16.03 -5.54
N GLU A 57 -10.69 -16.87 -4.74
CA GLU A 57 -10.83 -18.32 -4.78
C GLU A 57 -12.27 -18.77 -4.52
N ALA A 58 -12.93 -18.21 -3.49
CA ALA A 58 -14.33 -18.48 -3.20
C ALA A 58 -15.26 -18.11 -4.37
N LYS A 59 -14.99 -17.00 -5.05
CA LYS A 59 -15.74 -16.59 -6.24
C LYS A 59 -15.57 -17.58 -7.39
N LEU A 60 -14.34 -17.99 -7.69
CA LEU A 60 -14.08 -19.02 -8.71
C LEU A 60 -14.80 -20.35 -8.39
N LEU A 61 -14.73 -20.80 -7.14
CA LEU A 61 -15.43 -22.02 -6.69
C LEU A 61 -16.96 -21.91 -6.82
N SER A 62 -17.54 -20.75 -6.52
CA SER A 62 -18.98 -20.52 -6.69
C SER A 62 -19.45 -20.59 -8.15
N ILE A 63 -18.58 -20.17 -9.08
CA ILE A 63 -18.82 -20.26 -10.51
C ILE A 63 -18.74 -21.72 -10.95
N ALA A 64 -17.68 -22.44 -10.54
CA ALA A 64 -17.47 -23.85 -10.87
C ALA A 64 -18.61 -24.75 -10.37
N ASN A 65 -19.13 -24.48 -9.17
CA ASN A 65 -20.23 -25.24 -8.57
C ASN A 65 -21.62 -24.84 -9.08
N GLY A 66 -21.72 -23.91 -10.05
CA GLY A 66 -23.00 -23.48 -10.64
C GLY A 66 -23.96 -22.79 -9.67
N THR A 67 -23.52 -22.47 -8.44
CA THR A 67 -24.33 -21.79 -7.42
C THR A 67 -24.45 -20.30 -7.71
N ALA A 68 -23.47 -19.72 -8.40
CA ALA A 68 -23.59 -18.41 -9.02
C ALA A 68 -24.42 -18.51 -10.30
N LYS A 69 -25.75 -18.47 -10.17
CA LYS A 69 -26.66 -18.28 -11.33
C LYS A 69 -26.22 -17.02 -12.08
N PHE A 70 -25.79 -17.19 -13.33
CA PHE A 70 -25.60 -16.17 -14.38
C PHE A 70 -25.82 -14.71 -13.92
N ARG A 71 -24.80 -14.10 -13.29
CA ARG A 71 -24.54 -12.67 -13.47
C ARG A 71 -23.61 -12.51 -14.67
N GLN A 72 -24.08 -12.96 -15.83
CA GLN A 72 -23.51 -12.56 -17.11
C GLN A 72 -23.83 -11.07 -17.29
N ALA A 73 -22.84 -10.21 -17.06
CA ALA A 73 -22.79 -8.91 -17.71
C ALA A 73 -21.42 -8.22 -17.59
N ASN A 74 -20.63 -8.40 -16.52
CA ASN A 74 -19.47 -7.51 -16.31
C ASN A 74 -18.23 -8.08 -15.59
N ASP A 75 -18.25 -9.34 -15.14
CA ASP A 75 -17.17 -9.92 -14.30
C ASP A 75 -16.39 -11.01 -15.05
N GLU A 76 -15.99 -10.74 -16.29
CA GLU A 76 -15.12 -11.67 -17.03
C GLU A 76 -13.66 -11.44 -16.62
N TYR A 77 -13.10 -12.42 -15.93
CA TYR A 77 -11.68 -12.51 -15.66
C TYR A 77 -10.94 -12.74 -16.98
N TYR A 78 -9.90 -11.94 -17.24
CA TYR A 78 -9.10 -12.12 -18.45
C TYR A 78 -8.08 -13.26 -18.26
N ALA A 79 -7.62 -13.87 -19.36
CA ALA A 79 -6.73 -15.03 -19.35
C ALA A 79 -5.36 -14.83 -18.63
N ASP A 80 -4.98 -13.59 -18.28
CA ASP A 80 -3.80 -13.27 -17.44
C ASP A 80 -4.18 -12.75 -16.03
N GLY A 81 -5.39 -13.01 -15.54
CA GLY A 81 -5.84 -12.58 -14.21
C GLY A 81 -6.26 -11.12 -14.09
N LEU A 82 -5.91 -10.24 -15.03
CA LEU A 82 -6.41 -8.86 -15.05
C LEU A 82 -7.94 -8.85 -15.18
N ARG A 83 -8.62 -7.91 -14.52
CA ARG A 83 -10.05 -7.64 -14.68
C ARG A 83 -10.31 -6.14 -14.70
N MET A 84 -11.23 -5.65 -15.54
CA MET A 84 -11.63 -4.24 -15.45
C MET A 84 -12.31 -3.95 -14.11
N MET A 85 -11.91 -2.85 -13.45
CA MET A 85 -12.48 -2.47 -12.16
C MET A 85 -13.97 -2.14 -12.26
N SER A 86 -14.77 -2.83 -11.44
CA SER A 86 -16.18 -2.52 -11.22
C SER A 86 -16.38 -1.54 -10.04
N MET A 87 -17.60 -1.00 -9.90
CA MET A 87 -17.94 -0.17 -8.72
C MET A 87 -17.92 -0.97 -7.42
N THR A 88 -18.31 -2.25 -7.46
CA THR A 88 -18.25 -3.15 -6.31
C THR A 88 -16.82 -3.44 -5.90
N ASP A 89 -15.91 -3.56 -6.87
CA ASP A 89 -14.48 -3.71 -6.58
C ASP A 89 -13.92 -2.46 -5.92
N MET A 90 -14.23 -1.29 -6.46
CA MET A 90 -13.78 -0.02 -5.90
C MET A 90 -14.26 0.14 -4.44
N ALA A 91 -15.53 -0.16 -4.15
CA ALA A 91 -16.07 -0.11 -2.80
C ALA A 91 -15.39 -1.13 -1.87
N SER A 92 -15.20 -2.37 -2.34
CA SER A 92 -14.53 -3.42 -1.57
C SER A 92 -13.08 -3.07 -1.26
N ILE A 93 -12.29 -2.68 -2.26
CA ILE A 93 -10.89 -2.26 -2.08
C ILE A 93 -10.82 -1.09 -1.12
N THR A 94 -11.65 -0.06 -1.32
CA THR A 94 -11.67 1.12 -0.46
C THR A 94 -11.93 0.72 0.99
N SER A 95 -12.93 -0.12 1.24
CA SER A 95 -13.26 -0.60 2.59
C SER A 95 -12.09 -1.37 3.22
N GLU A 96 -11.46 -2.28 2.49
CA GLU A 96 -10.34 -3.08 2.99
C GLU A 96 -9.09 -2.24 3.24
N GLU A 97 -8.77 -1.29 2.36
CA GLU A 97 -7.63 -0.37 2.54
C GLU A 97 -7.84 0.55 3.74
N LEU A 98 -9.04 1.08 3.96
CA LEU A 98 -9.33 1.90 5.16
C LEU A 98 -9.24 1.07 6.45
N TYR A 99 -9.70 -0.17 6.42
CA TYR A 99 -9.57 -1.08 7.57
C TYR A 99 -8.10 -1.45 7.85
N ALA A 100 -7.31 -1.70 6.80
CA ALA A 100 -5.88 -1.93 6.90
C ALA A 100 -5.14 -0.69 7.44
N MET A 101 -5.51 0.51 6.98
CA MET A 101 -4.95 1.78 7.47
C MET A 101 -5.13 1.95 8.98
N ILE A 102 -6.34 1.70 9.50
CA ILE A 102 -6.64 1.83 10.93
C ILE A 102 -5.84 0.83 11.74
N GLN A 103 -5.78 -0.44 11.30
CA GLN A 103 -4.98 -1.47 11.96
C GLN A 103 -3.50 -1.09 11.98
N TRP A 104 -2.95 -0.65 10.85
CA TRP A 104 -1.56 -0.22 10.73
C TRP A 104 -1.27 0.98 11.64
N ALA A 105 -2.11 2.01 11.63
CA ALA A 105 -1.92 3.20 12.45
C ALA A 105 -1.91 2.88 13.95
N ASN A 106 -2.73 1.94 14.39
CA ASN A 106 -2.76 1.49 15.79
C ASN A 106 -1.49 0.76 16.23
N LEU A 107 -0.70 0.21 15.29
CA LEU A 107 0.59 -0.43 15.56
C LEU A 107 1.76 0.57 15.58
N LEU A 108 1.53 1.82 15.15
CA LEU A 108 2.58 2.83 15.10
C LEU A 108 2.96 3.33 16.50
N PRO A 109 4.26 3.57 16.77
CA PRO A 109 4.69 4.21 17.98
C PRO A 109 4.04 5.58 18.16
N ASN A 110 3.62 5.88 19.39
CA ASN A 110 3.01 7.14 19.81
C ASN A 110 1.66 7.51 19.17
N PHE A 111 1.16 6.77 18.18
CA PHE A 111 -0.13 7.10 17.55
C PHE A 111 -1.27 7.00 18.57
N GLN A 112 -1.27 5.95 19.38
CA GLN A 112 -2.26 5.75 20.45
C GLN A 112 -2.15 6.77 21.60
N HIS A 113 -1.01 7.44 21.75
CA HIS A 113 -0.81 8.50 22.75
C HIS A 113 -1.43 9.84 22.31
N LEU A 114 -1.87 9.97 21.06
CA LEU A 114 -2.57 11.15 20.58
C LEU A 114 -4.03 11.14 21.05
N PRO A 115 -4.67 12.31 21.26
CA PRO A 115 -6.10 12.37 21.49
C PRO A 115 -6.89 11.73 20.33
N VAL A 116 -8.00 11.04 20.64
CA VAL A 116 -8.84 10.36 19.62
C VAL A 116 -9.32 11.33 18.54
N SER A 117 -9.63 12.59 18.90
CA SER A 117 -10.00 13.63 17.94
C SER A 117 -8.90 13.90 16.92
N VAL A 118 -7.64 13.95 17.36
CA VAL A 118 -6.45 14.13 16.52
C VAL A 118 -6.21 12.88 15.68
N GLN A 119 -6.24 11.68 16.27
CA GLN A 119 -6.08 10.42 15.53
C GLN A 119 -7.08 10.33 14.37
N THR A 120 -8.36 10.61 14.65
CA THR A 120 -9.43 10.58 13.65
C THR A 120 -9.23 11.63 12.56
N LYS A 121 -8.67 12.79 12.89
CA LYS A 121 -8.35 13.84 11.92
C LYS A 121 -7.20 13.43 11.01
N LEU A 122 -6.13 12.88 11.57
CA LEU A 122 -4.98 12.38 10.80
C LEU A 122 -5.40 11.26 9.85
N LEU A 123 -6.16 10.27 10.34
CA LEU A 123 -6.67 9.17 9.52
C LEU A 123 -7.59 9.66 8.39
N ARG A 124 -8.50 10.60 8.66
CA ARG A 124 -9.38 11.16 7.63
C ARG A 124 -8.60 11.88 6.53
N LYS A 125 -7.59 12.67 6.91
CA LYS A 125 -6.73 13.36 5.93
C LYS A 125 -5.87 12.38 5.14
N PHE A 126 -5.38 11.32 5.78
CA PHE A 126 -4.49 10.34 5.17
C PHE A 126 -5.23 9.30 4.30
N ALA A 127 -6.53 9.08 4.52
CA ALA A 127 -7.33 8.02 3.89
C ALA A 127 -7.14 7.89 2.37
N ILE A 128 -7.30 8.98 1.63
CA ILE A 128 -7.19 8.94 0.16
C ILE A 128 -5.74 8.68 -0.28
N PHE A 129 -4.77 9.28 0.41
CA PHE A 129 -3.36 9.06 0.14
C PHE A 129 -2.97 7.62 0.40
N HIS A 130 -3.46 7.00 1.48
CA HIS A 130 -3.22 5.60 1.78
C HIS A 130 -3.66 4.68 0.64
N ILE A 131 -4.88 4.87 0.13
CA ILE A 131 -5.43 4.07 -0.97
C ILE A 131 -4.59 4.23 -2.25
N VAL A 132 -4.23 5.47 -2.59
CA VAL A 132 -3.39 5.76 -3.76
C VAL A 132 -2.00 5.15 -3.59
N LEU A 133 -1.36 5.33 -2.44
CA LEU A 133 -0.02 4.81 -2.16
C LEU A 133 0.02 3.28 -2.25
N GLU A 134 -0.91 2.56 -1.62
CA GLU A 134 -0.92 1.09 -1.63
C GLU A 134 -1.16 0.52 -3.03
N SER A 135 -2.11 1.08 -3.78
CA SER A 135 -2.41 0.63 -5.15
C SER A 135 -1.30 1.00 -6.15
N CYS A 136 -0.72 2.20 -6.02
CA CYS A 136 0.41 2.62 -6.87
C CYS A 136 1.68 1.85 -6.53
N TYR A 137 1.92 1.53 -5.25
CA TYR A 137 3.03 0.68 -4.84
C TYR A 137 2.89 -0.75 -5.37
N HIS A 138 1.66 -1.29 -5.37
CA HIS A 138 1.36 -2.56 -6.03
C HIS A 138 1.61 -2.50 -7.54
N THR A 139 1.17 -1.42 -8.19
CA THR A 139 1.39 -1.19 -9.63
C THR A 139 2.87 -1.06 -9.98
N ALA A 140 3.65 -0.35 -9.14
CA ALA A 140 5.08 -0.15 -9.33
C ALA A 140 5.87 -1.46 -9.37
N LYS A 141 5.39 -2.51 -8.68
CA LYS A 141 5.99 -3.86 -8.67
C LYS A 141 5.63 -4.72 -9.90
N SER A 142 4.71 -4.26 -10.75
CA SER A 142 4.38 -4.94 -12.01
C SER A 142 5.19 -4.38 -13.18
N ASP A 143 5.19 -5.09 -14.31
CA ASP A 143 5.80 -4.63 -15.57
C ASP A 143 4.82 -3.84 -16.46
N LEU A 144 3.61 -3.55 -15.97
CA LEU A 144 2.60 -2.83 -16.74
C LEU A 144 2.75 -1.31 -16.55
N ASN A 145 2.95 -0.58 -17.65
CA ASN A 145 3.16 0.88 -17.62
C ASN A 145 1.86 1.68 -17.70
N ASP A 146 0.89 1.22 -18.49
CA ASP A 146 -0.33 1.98 -18.80
C ASP A 146 -1.57 1.47 -18.06
N VAL A 147 -1.35 0.71 -16.99
CA VAL A 147 -2.42 0.07 -16.21
C VAL A 147 -2.20 0.30 -14.72
N TRP A 148 -3.19 0.91 -14.06
CA TRP A 148 -3.24 1.01 -12.61
C TRP A 148 -3.84 -0.28 -12.03
N LEU A 149 -3.07 -0.98 -11.22
CA LEU A 149 -3.41 -2.30 -10.67
C LEU A 149 -3.85 -2.19 -9.21
N PHE A 150 -4.76 -3.09 -8.85
CA PHE A 150 -5.27 -3.22 -7.50
C PHE A 150 -5.06 -4.62 -6.94
N PRO A 151 -4.97 -4.77 -5.60
CA PRO A 151 -4.66 -6.05 -4.96
C PRO A 151 -5.63 -7.21 -5.22
N ASN A 152 -6.84 -6.92 -5.70
CA ASN A 152 -7.87 -7.91 -6.02
C ASN A 152 -7.86 -8.32 -7.51
N GLU A 153 -6.75 -8.08 -8.20
CA GLU A 153 -6.54 -8.37 -9.63
C GLU A 153 -7.39 -7.49 -10.58
N SER A 154 -8.13 -6.53 -10.04
CA SER A 154 -8.80 -5.52 -10.86
C SER A 154 -7.83 -4.42 -11.29
N CYS A 155 -8.19 -3.72 -12.37
CA CYS A 155 -7.35 -2.69 -12.96
C CYS A 155 -8.14 -1.54 -13.59
N MET A 156 -7.47 -0.41 -13.74
CA MET A 156 -7.92 0.75 -14.50
C MET A 156 -6.83 1.12 -15.52
N PRO A 157 -7.04 0.87 -16.82
CA PRO A 157 -6.06 1.22 -17.84
C PRO A 157 -6.19 2.70 -18.24
N ARG A 158 -5.08 3.35 -18.64
CA ARG A 158 -5.11 4.74 -19.12
C ARG A 158 -6.09 4.91 -20.27
N PHE A 159 -6.04 3.97 -21.21
CA PHE A 159 -6.97 3.81 -22.32
C PHE A 159 -7.34 2.34 -22.46
N VAL A 160 -8.51 2.01 -22.98
CA VAL A 160 -8.89 0.60 -23.20
C VAL A 160 -7.90 -0.11 -24.13
N SER A 161 -7.29 0.62 -25.07
CA SER A 161 -6.24 0.11 -25.97
C SER A 161 -4.97 -0.37 -25.26
N ALA A 162 -4.73 0.04 -24.01
CA ALA A 162 -3.59 -0.43 -23.21
C ALA A 162 -3.79 -1.87 -22.68
N LEU A 163 -5.01 -2.41 -22.77
CA LEU A 163 -5.25 -3.82 -22.47
C LEU A 163 -4.92 -4.71 -23.67
N PRO A 164 -4.53 -5.97 -23.45
CA PRO A 164 -4.46 -6.98 -24.51
C PRO A 164 -5.72 -7.03 -25.39
N VAL A 165 -5.55 -7.25 -26.70
CA VAL A 165 -6.59 -7.09 -27.75
C VAL A 165 -7.85 -7.91 -27.45
N GLU A 166 -7.67 -9.12 -26.92
CA GLU A 166 -8.74 -10.03 -26.51
C GLU A 166 -9.64 -9.37 -25.47
N LYS A 167 -9.02 -8.64 -24.53
CA LYS A 167 -9.68 -7.99 -23.40
C LYS A 167 -10.41 -6.73 -23.83
N GLN A 168 -9.88 -6.00 -24.82
CA GLN A 168 -10.50 -4.78 -25.33
C GLN A 168 -11.92 -5.02 -25.89
N LYS A 169 -12.15 -6.20 -26.48
CA LYS A 169 -13.45 -6.60 -27.05
C LYS A 169 -14.51 -6.90 -25.99
N MET A 170 -14.07 -7.28 -24.79
CA MET A 170 -14.94 -7.61 -23.66
C MET A 170 -15.36 -6.36 -22.87
N VAL A 171 -14.72 -5.21 -23.12
CA VAL A 171 -15.10 -3.94 -22.49
C VAL A 171 -16.29 -3.34 -23.21
N SER A 172 -17.42 -3.24 -22.51
CA SER A 172 -18.62 -2.56 -23.04
C SER A 172 -18.34 -1.11 -23.44
N GLU A 173 -19.06 -0.62 -24.45
CA GLU A 173 -18.90 0.75 -24.97
C GLU A 173 -19.08 1.81 -23.88
N GLY A 174 -20.10 1.65 -23.02
CA GLY A 174 -20.32 2.54 -21.89
C GLY A 174 -19.21 2.48 -20.82
N ARG A 175 -18.52 1.34 -20.66
CA ARG A 175 -17.34 1.27 -19.78
C ARG A 175 -16.12 1.92 -20.42
N ARG A 176 -15.91 1.71 -21.73
CA ARG A 176 -14.86 2.38 -22.51
C ARG A 176 -15.00 3.90 -22.43
N TRP A 177 -16.20 4.43 -22.69
CA TRP A 177 -16.48 5.86 -22.61
C TRP A 177 -16.15 6.43 -21.22
N ARG A 178 -16.58 5.77 -20.13
CA ARG A 178 -16.25 6.22 -18.77
C ARG A 178 -14.75 6.18 -18.49
N GLN A 179 -14.05 5.14 -18.95
CA GLN A 179 -12.61 5.06 -18.77
C GLN A 179 -11.90 6.23 -19.47
N GLU A 180 -12.25 6.51 -20.72
CA GLU A 180 -11.58 7.52 -21.54
C GLU A 180 -11.99 8.96 -21.21
N LYS A 181 -13.22 9.19 -20.72
CA LYS A 181 -13.75 10.54 -20.45
C LYS A 181 -13.78 10.94 -18.99
N LEU A 182 -13.91 9.99 -18.07
CA LEU A 182 -14.07 10.28 -16.64
C LEU A 182 -12.86 9.83 -15.82
N TYR A 183 -12.36 8.63 -16.08
CA TYR A 183 -11.33 8.03 -15.21
C TYR A 183 -9.90 8.20 -15.71
N ASN A 184 -9.68 8.56 -16.98
CA ASN A 184 -8.35 8.59 -17.58
C ASN A 184 -7.42 9.58 -16.86
N ILE A 185 -7.89 10.77 -16.48
CA ILE A 185 -7.07 11.79 -15.81
C ILE A 185 -6.58 11.27 -14.47
N MET A 186 -7.49 10.74 -13.64
CA MET A 186 -7.12 10.18 -12.34
C MET A 186 -6.16 8.99 -12.51
N THR A 187 -6.46 8.09 -13.46
CA THR A 187 -5.65 6.91 -13.75
C THR A 187 -4.25 7.31 -14.20
N ALA A 188 -4.15 8.27 -15.12
CA ALA A 188 -2.91 8.83 -15.62
C ALA A 188 -2.06 9.44 -14.49
N ARG A 189 -2.67 10.26 -13.62
CA ARG A 189 -1.95 10.87 -12.48
C ARG A 189 -1.43 9.82 -11.50
N CYS A 190 -2.23 8.81 -11.16
CA CYS A 190 -1.77 7.74 -10.26
C CYS A 190 -0.58 6.97 -10.86
N ILE A 191 -0.59 6.74 -12.17
CA ILE A 191 0.50 6.10 -12.88
C ILE A 191 1.73 7.02 -12.93
N ASP A 192 1.60 8.21 -13.51
CA ASP A 192 2.72 9.09 -13.86
C ASP A 192 3.35 9.78 -12.65
N GLU A 193 2.54 10.18 -11.67
CA GLU A 193 3.00 10.98 -10.54
C GLU A 193 3.32 10.13 -9.29
N VAL A 194 2.89 8.87 -9.25
CA VAL A 194 3.09 7.99 -8.08
C VAL A 194 3.72 6.66 -8.45
N ALA A 195 3.06 5.83 -9.26
CA ALA A 195 3.53 4.46 -9.53
C ALA A 195 4.86 4.42 -10.32
N MET A 196 4.99 5.25 -11.37
CA MET A 196 6.21 5.31 -12.19
C MET A 196 7.41 5.85 -11.38
N PRO A 197 7.30 6.96 -10.62
CA PRO A 197 8.37 7.39 -9.74
C PRO A 197 8.80 6.32 -8.73
N MET A 198 7.84 5.63 -8.10
CA MET A 198 8.15 4.53 -7.17
C MET A 198 8.93 3.40 -7.86
N ARG A 199 8.56 3.04 -9.09
CA ARG A 199 9.25 2.01 -9.88
C ARG A 199 10.65 2.46 -10.29
N GLN A 200 10.77 3.68 -10.81
CA GLN A 200 12.04 4.26 -11.27
C GLN A 200 13.06 4.38 -10.13
N MET A 201 12.60 4.80 -8.94
CA MET A 201 13.43 4.86 -7.74
C MET A 201 13.64 3.50 -7.07
N LYS A 202 12.99 2.44 -7.55
CA LYS A 202 13.01 1.09 -6.95
C LYS A 202 12.65 1.13 -5.46
N LEU A 203 11.58 1.85 -5.13
CA LEU A 203 11.18 2.12 -3.76
C LEU A 203 11.10 0.83 -2.93
N THR A 204 11.93 0.76 -1.89
CA THR A 204 12.03 -0.37 -0.97
C THR A 204 10.81 -0.43 -0.05
N ASN A 205 10.62 -1.56 0.65
CA ASN A 205 9.51 -1.68 1.60
C ASN A 205 9.73 -0.75 2.81
N GLU A 206 10.98 -0.56 3.21
CA GLU A 206 11.43 0.31 4.29
C GLU A 206 11.12 1.77 3.98
N GLU A 207 11.51 2.25 2.79
CA GLU A 207 11.17 3.59 2.31
C GLU A 207 9.66 3.79 2.23
N PHE A 208 8.92 2.80 1.72
CA PHE A 208 7.48 2.88 1.60
C PHE A 208 6.78 2.98 2.97
N ALA A 209 7.22 2.20 3.97
CA ALA A 209 6.68 2.26 5.32
C ALA A 209 6.91 3.64 5.96
N VAL A 210 8.10 4.21 5.78
CA VAL A 210 8.46 5.54 6.30
C VAL A 210 7.71 6.65 5.56
N LEU A 211 7.57 6.56 4.23
CA LEU A 211 6.80 7.50 3.42
C LEU A 211 5.35 7.58 3.92
N LYS A 212 4.70 6.45 4.14
CA LYS A 212 3.34 6.41 4.71
C LYS A 212 3.26 7.07 6.07
N LEU A 213 4.24 6.82 6.93
CA LEU A 213 4.30 7.43 8.26
C LEU A 213 4.48 8.96 8.18
N ILE A 214 5.37 9.45 7.31
CA ILE A 214 5.55 10.88 7.06
C ILE A 214 4.26 11.52 6.57
N MET A 215 3.55 10.86 5.65
CA MET A 215 2.29 11.36 5.10
C MET A 215 1.13 11.33 6.12
N LEU A 216 1.05 10.31 6.97
CA LEU A 216 0.09 10.25 8.08
C LEU A 216 0.31 11.41 9.06
N PHE A 217 1.58 11.67 9.40
CA PHE A 217 1.99 12.72 10.33
C PHE A 217 2.30 14.06 9.65
N ARG A 218 1.70 14.33 8.49
CA ARG A 218 1.85 15.62 7.80
C ARG A 218 1.19 16.71 8.64
N ASN A 219 2.01 17.60 9.18
CA ASN A 219 1.53 18.81 9.84
C ASN A 219 1.23 19.86 8.76
N GLU A 220 -0.04 20.06 8.43
CA GLU A 220 -0.46 21.27 7.74
C GLU A 220 -0.60 22.33 8.82
N GLY A 221 0.16 23.43 8.68
CA GLY A 221 0.38 24.44 9.72
C GLY A 221 -0.87 24.90 10.47
N GLU A 222 -0.63 25.26 11.74
CA GLU A 222 -1.40 26.07 12.71
C GLU A 222 -2.95 26.03 12.72
N ASP A 223 -3.64 26.08 11.58
CA ASP A 223 -5.12 26.21 11.47
C ASP A 223 -5.93 25.01 11.99
N SER A 224 -5.25 23.94 12.41
CA SER A 224 -5.86 22.64 12.59
C SER A 224 -5.96 22.18 14.05
N CYS A 225 -5.19 22.76 14.98
CA CYS A 225 -5.31 22.44 16.40
C CYS A 225 -6.03 23.53 17.22
N GLU A 226 -6.09 24.76 16.74
CA GLU A 226 -6.69 25.89 17.47
C GLU A 226 -8.22 25.83 17.56
N ASN A 227 -8.89 25.20 16.58
CA ASN A 227 -10.35 25.17 16.53
C ASN A 227 -11.04 24.13 17.44
N LEU A 228 -10.32 23.49 18.38
CA LEU A 228 -10.87 22.36 19.16
C LEU A 228 -10.85 22.52 20.68
N LEU A 229 -10.23 23.56 21.25
CA LEU A 229 -10.13 23.72 22.70
C LEU A 229 -10.10 25.21 23.10
N SER A 230 -10.56 25.52 24.31
CA SER A 230 -10.46 26.86 24.92
C SER A 230 -8.99 27.30 25.03
N GLU A 231 -8.73 28.57 24.73
CA GLU A 231 -7.44 29.17 24.34
C GLU A 231 -6.21 28.76 25.19
N GLU A 232 -6.34 28.58 26.51
CA GLU A 232 -5.18 28.20 27.35
C GLU A 232 -4.87 26.69 27.40
N LYS A 233 -5.89 25.82 27.32
CA LYS A 233 -5.68 24.35 27.26
C LYS A 233 -5.37 23.89 25.83
N ALA A 234 -5.84 24.64 24.83
CA ALA A 234 -5.54 24.42 23.43
C ALA A 234 -4.06 24.55 23.12
N GLN A 235 -3.39 25.59 23.65
CA GLN A 235 -1.98 25.85 23.40
C GLN A 235 -1.08 24.73 23.95
N SER A 236 -1.34 24.26 25.18
CA SER A 236 -0.55 23.20 25.83
C SER A 236 -0.73 21.84 25.16
N VAL A 237 -1.98 21.47 24.86
CA VAL A 237 -2.30 20.21 24.16
C VAL A 237 -1.80 20.25 22.71
N GLY A 238 -1.94 21.38 22.02
CA GLY A 238 -1.44 21.60 20.66
C GLY A 238 0.09 21.48 20.59
N SER A 239 0.80 22.05 21.56
CA SER A 239 2.26 21.94 21.69
C SER A 239 2.70 20.49 21.91
N TYR A 240 2.07 19.77 22.84
CA TYR A 240 2.36 18.35 23.08
C TYR A 240 2.10 17.46 21.84
N VAL A 241 0.95 17.64 21.19
CA VAL A 241 0.59 16.89 19.97
C VAL A 241 1.61 17.15 18.85
N THR A 242 1.97 18.41 18.63
CA THR A 242 2.94 18.82 17.61
C THR A 242 4.32 18.22 17.89
N GLN A 243 4.77 18.24 19.14
CA GLN A 243 6.02 17.61 19.57
C GLN A 243 5.98 16.10 19.33
N LEU A 244 4.88 15.43 19.64
CA LEU A 244 4.76 13.98 19.49
C LEU A 244 4.76 13.56 18.02
N ILE A 245 4.01 14.26 17.17
CA ILE A 245 3.99 14.06 15.71
C ILE A 245 5.40 14.26 15.12
N THR A 246 6.07 15.36 15.50
CA THR A 246 7.42 15.68 15.03
C THR A 246 8.43 14.63 15.50
N LYS A 247 8.34 14.20 16.76
CA LYS A 247 9.18 13.14 17.32
C LYS A 247 9.00 11.83 16.56
N SER A 248 7.77 11.38 16.34
CA SER A 248 7.49 10.14 15.59
C SER A 248 8.05 10.19 14.18
N ARG A 249 7.88 11.33 13.48
CA ARG A 249 8.42 11.52 12.13
C ARG A 249 9.95 11.46 12.12
N ASN A 250 10.61 12.19 13.01
CA ASN A 250 12.07 12.22 13.09
C ASN A 250 12.64 10.85 13.48
N GLN A 251 11.98 10.12 14.38
CA GLN A 251 12.36 8.76 14.75
C GLN A 251 12.30 7.79 13.54
N ALA A 252 11.24 7.86 12.73
CA ALA A 252 11.12 7.03 11.54
C ALA A 252 12.16 7.38 10.46
N ILE A 253 12.43 8.66 10.26
CA ILE A 253 13.47 9.13 9.32
C ILE A 253 14.86 8.67 9.79
N ASN A 254 15.18 8.85 11.07
CA ASN A 254 16.46 8.40 11.64
C ASN A 254 16.60 6.87 11.56
N ALA A 255 15.52 6.12 11.76
CA ALA A 255 15.48 4.68 11.58
C ALA A 255 15.79 4.28 10.13
N LEU A 256 15.28 5.03 9.15
CA LEU A 256 15.59 4.80 7.72
C LEU A 256 17.06 5.03 7.40
N PHE A 257 17.63 6.13 7.89
CA PHE A 257 19.05 6.39 7.72
C PHE A 257 19.93 5.37 8.44
N ALA A 258 19.52 4.89 9.62
CA ALA A 258 20.22 3.81 10.32
C ALA A 258 20.16 2.50 9.51
N PHE A 259 19.03 2.20 8.87
CA PHE A 259 18.89 1.07 7.95
C PHE A 259 19.83 1.19 6.75
N TYR A 260 19.87 2.34 6.06
CA TYR A 260 20.80 2.54 4.94
C TYR A 260 22.27 2.34 5.33
N LYS A 261 22.67 2.86 6.50
CA LYS A 261 24.02 2.63 7.04
C LYS A 261 24.30 1.15 7.31
N SER A 262 23.28 0.37 7.68
CA SER A 262 23.45 -1.07 7.98
C SER A 262 23.61 -1.94 6.73
N ILE A 263 23.12 -1.46 5.58
CA ILE A 263 23.23 -2.16 4.29
C ILE A 263 24.29 -1.54 3.36
N GLU A 264 25.11 -0.63 3.89
CA GLU A 264 26.21 0.03 3.18
C GLU A 264 25.77 0.66 1.84
N MET A 265 24.55 1.24 1.81
CA MET A 265 24.03 1.85 0.58
C MET A 265 24.86 3.09 0.19
N GLU A 266 25.48 3.06 -1.00
CA GLU A 266 26.25 4.18 -1.55
C GLU A 266 25.34 5.41 -1.82
N ASN A 267 25.88 6.61 -1.59
CA ASN A 267 25.28 7.93 -1.90
C ASN A 267 24.06 8.43 -1.09
N TYR A 268 23.83 7.96 0.14
CA TYR A 268 22.71 8.46 0.97
C TYR A 268 23.10 9.40 2.13
N ALA A 269 24.39 9.43 2.50
CA ALA A 269 24.93 10.51 3.33
C ALA A 269 25.40 11.60 2.37
N GLY A 270 24.73 12.76 2.39
CA GLY A 270 25.29 13.94 1.75
C GLY A 270 26.60 14.29 2.43
N GLU A 271 27.72 13.93 1.80
CA GLU A 271 28.94 14.72 1.88
C GLU A 271 28.80 15.94 0.96
#